data_AF-A0A7R9SWF4-F1
#
_entry.id   AF-A0A7R9SWF4-F1
#
_cell.length_a   1.000
_cell.length_b   1.000
_cell.length_c   1.000
_cell.angle_alpha   90.00
_cell.angle_beta   90.00
_cell.angle_gamma   90.00
#
_symmetry.space_group_name_H-M   'P 1'
#
loop_
_entity.id
_entity.type
_entity.pdbx_description
1 polymer ?
#
loop_
_entity_poly.entity_id
_entity_poly.type
_entity_poly.pdbx_seq_one_letter_code
_entity_poly.pdbx_strand_id
1 'polypeptide(L)'
;ANNNPEHFLTTNPHYDSRIVGKYCEKRDPTLACVAYKRGECDEELVDVTNRNSLFKLQSRYVVERMNPELWALVLDPENQFRRQLIDQVVSTALPESKNPEQVSITVK
;
A
#
# COMPACT_ATOMS: atom_id res chain seq x y z
N ALA A 1 16.01 25.86 -4.33
CA ALA A 1 15.04 24.97 -5.01
C ALA A 1 14.71 23.83 -4.06
N ASN A 2 13.70 24.01 -3.20
CA ASN A 2 13.32 23.03 -2.16
C ASN A 2 11.99 22.38 -2.56
N ASN A 3 12.00 21.61 -3.65
CA ASN A 3 10.84 20.88 -4.15
C ASN A 3 10.91 19.43 -3.66
N ASN A 4 10.60 19.17 -2.39
CA ASN A 4 10.38 17.81 -1.91
C ASN A 4 8.92 17.43 -2.15
N PRO A 5 8.58 16.72 -3.24
CA PRO A 5 7.21 16.32 -3.53
C PRO A 5 6.63 15.48 -2.38
N GLU A 6 7.42 14.62 -1.73
CA GLU A 6 6.98 13.83 -0.56
C GLU A 6 6.47 14.69 0.59
N HIS A 7 7.17 15.78 0.90
CA HIS A 7 6.78 16.69 1.97
C HIS A 7 5.54 17.50 1.58
N PHE A 8 5.45 17.93 0.32
CA PHE A 8 4.26 18.61 -0.18
C PHE A 8 3.02 17.70 -0.11
N LEU A 9 3.18 16.42 -0.46
CA LEU A 9 2.13 15.41 -0.36
C LEU A 9 1.73 15.17 1.09
N THR A 10 2.66 14.98 2.02
CA THR A 10 2.27 14.70 3.42
C THR A 10 1.64 15.92 4.12
N THR A 11 2.05 17.15 3.78
CA THR A 11 1.67 18.36 4.54
C THR A 11 0.49 19.14 3.98
N ASN A 12 0.13 19.03 2.70
CA ASN A 12 -0.94 19.85 2.11
C ASN A 12 -2.30 19.16 2.12
N PRO A 13 -3.26 19.49 3.01
CA PRO A 13 -4.59 18.85 3.05
C PRO A 13 -5.52 19.23 1.89
N HIS A 14 -5.12 20.15 1.01
CA HIS A 14 -5.98 20.72 -0.03
C HIS A 14 -5.91 20.01 -1.39
N TYR A 15 -5.11 18.95 -1.54
CA TYR A 15 -5.07 18.20 -2.78
C TYR A 15 -5.86 16.90 -2.67
N ASP A 16 -6.49 16.52 -3.77
CA ASP A 16 -7.25 15.29 -3.87
C ASP A 16 -6.29 14.10 -4.02
N SER A 17 -6.22 13.24 -2.99
CA SER A 17 -5.30 12.11 -2.94
C SER A 17 -5.43 11.18 -4.13
N ARG A 18 -6.64 11.06 -4.71
CA ARG A 18 -6.88 10.25 -5.91
C ARG A 18 -6.24 10.83 -7.16
N ILE A 19 -6.43 12.14 -7.38
CA ILE A 19 -5.89 12.83 -8.55
C ILE A 19 -4.36 12.84 -8.50
N VAL A 20 -3.81 13.13 -7.32
CA VAL A 20 -2.37 13.22 -7.15
C VAL A 20 -1.72 11.85 -7.16
N GLY A 21 -2.33 10.83 -6.54
CA GLY A 21 -1.92 9.45 -6.68
C GLY A 21 -1.80 9.06 -8.15
N LYS A 22 -2.85 9.27 -8.94
CA LYS A 22 -2.89 8.95 -10.38
C LYS A 22 -1.83 9.68 -11.21
N TYR A 23 -1.51 10.91 -10.83
CA TYR A 23 -0.43 11.66 -11.46
C TYR A 23 0.95 11.08 -11.08
N CYS A 24 1.13 10.72 -9.81
CA CYS A 24 2.34 10.10 -9.31
C CYS A 24 2.57 8.71 -9.92
N GLU A 25 1.54 7.91 -10.19
CA GLU A 25 1.69 6.56 -10.78
C GLU A 25 2.52 6.54 -12.07
N LYS A 26 2.45 7.61 -12.87
CA LYS A 26 3.22 7.74 -14.12
C LYS A 26 4.67 8.17 -13.92
N ARG A 27 4.99 8.78 -12.78
CA ARG A 27 6.32 9.32 -12.47
C ARG A 27 7.05 8.44 -11.47
N ASP A 28 6.43 8.23 -10.32
CA ASP A 28 6.93 7.46 -9.19
C ASP A 28 5.75 6.73 -8.51
N PRO A 29 5.62 5.41 -8.70
CA PRO A 29 4.52 4.63 -8.14
C PRO A 29 4.61 4.53 -6.60
N THR A 30 5.81 4.68 -6.03
CA THR A 30 6.02 4.79 -4.57
C THR A 30 5.39 6.07 -4.00
N LEU A 31 5.54 7.22 -4.67
CA LEU A 31 4.89 8.47 -4.30
C LEU A 31 3.36 8.35 -4.39
N ALA A 32 2.85 7.65 -5.39
CA ALA A 32 1.43 7.40 -5.54
C ALA A 32 0.86 6.65 -4.33
N CYS A 33 1.57 5.63 -3.86
CA CYS A 33 1.17 4.89 -2.65
C CYS A 33 1.09 5.78 -1.41
N VAL A 34 2.00 6.76 -1.25
CA VAL A 34 1.95 7.71 -0.13
C VAL A 34 0.71 8.61 -0.20
N ALA A 35 0.39 9.10 -1.40
CA ALA A 35 -0.82 9.90 -1.62
C ALA A 35 -2.09 9.09 -1.34
N TYR A 36 -2.19 7.87 -1.87
CA TYR A 36 -3.35 7.00 -1.65
C TYR A 36 -3.49 6.55 -0.20
N LYS A 37 -2.38 6.23 0.47
CA LYS A 37 -2.35 5.90 1.91
C LYS A 37 -2.95 7.02 2.76
N ARG A 38 -2.65 8.27 2.42
CA ARG A 38 -3.19 9.44 3.11
C ARG A 38 -4.68 9.64 2.87
N GLY A 39 -5.15 9.39 1.65
CA GLY A 39 -6.56 9.48 1.28
C GLY A 39 -7.38 8.22 1.59
N GLU A 40 -6.80 7.25 2.30
CA GLU A 40 -7.43 5.96 2.62
C GLU A 40 -8.01 5.25 1.36
N CYS A 41 -7.34 5.44 0.23
CA CYS A 41 -7.74 4.84 -1.05
C CYS A 41 -7.07 3.48 -1.18
N ASP A 42 -7.52 2.50 -0.38
CA ASP A 42 -6.92 1.17 -0.30
C ASP A 42 -6.92 0.44 -1.66
N GLU A 43 -8.03 0.52 -2.42
CA GLU A 43 -8.19 -0.14 -3.73
C GLU A 43 -7.17 0.37 -4.76
N GLU A 44 -7.07 1.69 -4.93
CA GLU A 44 -6.13 2.31 -5.88
C GLU A 44 -4.67 2.03 -5.47
N LEU A 45 -4.39 1.99 -4.16
CA LEU A 45 -3.07 1.62 -3.65
C LEU A 45 -2.72 0.17 -4.00
N VAL A 46 -3.66 -0.76 -3.83
CA VAL A 46 -3.46 -2.16 -4.22
C VAL A 46 -3.26 -2.28 -5.72
N ASP A 47 -4.04 -1.56 -6.52
CA ASP A 47 -3.94 -1.64 -7.97
C ASP A 47 -2.59 -1.08 -8.48
N VAL A 48 -2.15 0.09 -8.00
CA VAL A 48 -0.82 0.64 -8.37
C VAL A 48 0.29 -0.31 -7.92
N THR A 49 0.20 -0.88 -6.72
CA THR A 49 1.25 -1.76 -6.21
C THR A 49 1.31 -3.08 -6.96
N ASN A 50 0.16 -3.67 -7.31
CA ASN A 50 0.06 -4.86 -8.15
C ASN A 50 0.66 -4.59 -9.55
N ARG A 51 0.29 -3.47 -10.19
CA ARG A 51 0.79 -3.12 -11.54
C ARG A 51 2.28 -2.82 -11.59
N ASN A 52 2.84 -2.28 -10.51
CA ASN A 52 4.25 -1.90 -10.42
C ASN A 52 5.12 -2.90 -9.64
N SER A 53 4.56 -4.07 -9.28
CA SER A 53 5.22 -5.10 -8.46
C SER A 53 5.77 -4.57 -7.12
N LEU A 54 5.11 -3.57 -6.52
CA LEU A 54 5.48 -2.97 -5.24
C LEU A 54 4.92 -3.76 -4.05
N PHE A 55 4.99 -5.09 -4.12
CA PHE A 55 4.45 -6.01 -3.11
C PHE A 55 5.06 -5.80 -1.73
N LYS A 56 6.31 -5.31 -1.65
CA LYS A 56 6.97 -4.96 -0.39
C LYS A 56 6.32 -3.77 0.32
N LEU A 57 5.84 -2.78 -0.44
CA LEU A 57 5.18 -1.61 0.12
C LEU A 57 3.73 -1.96 0.48
N GLN A 58 3.08 -2.70 -0.42
CA GLN A 58 1.73 -3.22 -0.23
C GLN A 58 1.63 -4.11 1.01
N SER A 59 2.57 -5.04 1.19
CA SER A 59 2.57 -5.95 2.35
C SER A 59 2.61 -5.18 3.67
N ARG A 60 3.51 -4.19 3.77
CA ARG A 60 3.59 -3.32 4.96
C ARG A 60 2.31 -2.55 5.18
N TYR A 61 1.70 -2.02 4.11
CA TYR A 61 0.46 -1.26 4.20
C TYR A 61 -0.72 -2.11 4.67
N VAL A 62 -0.91 -3.28 4.06
CA VAL A 62 -2.04 -4.19 4.38
C VAL A 62 -1.94 -4.69 5.82
N VAL A 63 -0.74 -5.04 6.28
CA VAL A 63 -0.47 -5.47 7.66
C VAL A 63 -0.69 -4.31 8.66
N GLU A 64 -0.31 -3.08 8.29
CA GLU A 64 -0.52 -1.89 9.13
C GLU A 64 -2.00 -1.51 9.23
N ARG A 65 -2.75 -1.57 8.12
CA ARG A 65 -4.18 -1.25 8.09
C ARG A 65 -5.03 -2.25 8.86
N MET A 66 -4.59 -3.51 8.95
CA MET A 66 -5.34 -4.61 9.60
C MET A 66 -6.80 -4.72 9.11
N ASN A 67 -7.11 -4.21 7.90
CA ASN A 67 -8.48 -4.12 7.41
C ASN A 67 -8.87 -5.46 6.74
N PRO A 68 -9.90 -6.17 7.25
CA PRO A 68 -10.34 -7.44 6.66
C PRO A 68 -10.83 -7.31 5.22
N GLU A 69 -11.43 -6.19 4.83
CA GLU A 69 -11.89 -5.95 3.45
C GLU A 69 -10.69 -5.83 2.49
N LEU A 70 -9.63 -5.14 2.94
CA LEU A 70 -8.39 -5.03 2.19
C LEU A 70 -7.69 -6.39 2.05
N TRP A 71 -7.66 -7.18 3.11
CA TRP A 71 -7.15 -8.55 3.07
C TRP A 71 -7.93 -9.42 2.10
N ALA A 72 -9.26 -9.34 2.10
CA ALA A 72 -10.10 -10.08 1.16
C ALA A 72 -9.78 -9.70 -0.30
N LEU A 73 -9.59 -8.41 -0.58
CA LEU A 73 -9.27 -7.91 -1.92
C LEU A 73 -7.88 -8.37 -2.41
N VAL A 74 -6.87 -8.35 -1.55
CA VAL A 74 -5.52 -8.78 -1.96
C VAL A 74 -5.34 -10.30 -1.96
N LEU A 75 -6.08 -11.01 -1.11
CA LEU A 75 -6.12 -12.48 -1.04
C LEU A 75 -7.16 -13.08 -2.00
N ASP A 76 -7.79 -12.26 -2.82
CA ASP A 76 -8.77 -12.70 -3.80
C ASP A 76 -8.17 -13.80 -4.71
N PRO A 77 -8.88 -14.91 -4.94
CA PRO A 77 -8.38 -16.01 -5.76
C PRO A 77 -8.19 -15.63 -7.23
N GLU A 78 -8.87 -14.60 -7.74
CA GLU A 78 -8.67 -14.07 -9.09
C GLU A 78 -7.42 -13.19 -9.18
N ASN A 79 -6.89 -12.74 -8.03
CA ASN A 79 -5.66 -11.98 -7.97
C ASN A 79 -4.43 -12.87 -8.23
N GLN A 80 -3.90 -12.81 -9.45
CA GLN A 80 -2.67 -13.51 -9.86
C GLN A 80 -1.44 -13.11 -9.01
N PHE A 81 -1.46 -11.94 -8.38
CA PHE A 81 -0.35 -11.43 -7.57
C PHE A 81 -0.45 -11.81 -6.09
N ARG A 82 -1.55 -12.44 -5.67
CA ARG A 82 -1.78 -12.90 -4.29
C ARG A 82 -0.56 -13.59 -3.69
N ARG A 83 0.04 -14.53 -4.44
CA ARG A 83 1.18 -15.31 -3.93
C ARG A 83 2.44 -14.47 -3.75
N GLN A 84 2.68 -13.50 -4.63
CA GLN A 84 3.80 -12.56 -4.51
C GLN A 84 3.63 -11.67 -3.28
N LEU A 85 2.40 -11.19 -3.03
CA LEU A 85 2.10 -10.41 -1.85
C LEU A 85 2.31 -11.23 -0.57
N ILE A 86 1.75 -12.43 -0.49
CA ILE A 86 1.90 -13.30 0.70
C ILE A 86 3.38 -13.57 1.00
N ASP A 87 4.18 -13.86 -0.03
CA ASP A 87 5.61 -14.06 0.13
C ASP A 87 6.30 -12.83 0.74
N GLN A 88 6.00 -11.63 0.23
CA GLN A 88 6.54 -10.38 0.77
C GLN A 88 6.00 -10.05 2.17
N VAL A 89 4.76 -10.41 2.47
CA VAL A 89 4.19 -10.28 3.81
C VAL A 89 4.96 -11.15 4.79
N VAL A 90 5.15 -12.43 4.49
CA VAL A 90 5.84 -13.36 5.38
C VAL A 90 7.33 -13.04 5.50
N SER A 91 7.96 -12.64 4.41
CA SER A 91 9.41 -12.43 4.36
C SER A 91 9.85 -11.01 4.77
N THR A 92 8.96 -10.01 4.73
CA THR A 92 9.26 -8.61 5.09
C THR A 92 8.31 -8.06 6.16
N ALA A 93 6.99 -8.05 5.91
CA ALA A 93 6.07 -7.34 6.79
C ALA A 93 5.89 -8.01 8.17
N LEU A 94 5.84 -9.34 8.24
CA LEU A 94 5.78 -10.09 9.50
C LEU A 94 7.03 -9.91 10.37
N PRO A 95 8.27 -10.05 9.86
CA PRO A 95 9.46 -9.81 10.68
C PRO A 95 9.64 -8.34 11.10
N GLU A 96 9.16 -7.39 10.29
CA GLU A 96 9.13 -5.97 10.67
C GLU A 96 8.00 -5.65 11.68
N SER A 97 6.93 -6.43 11.66
CA SER A 97 5.76 -6.28 12.52
C SER A 97 6.06 -6.80 13.93
N LYS A 98 6.30 -5.87 14.86
CA LYS A 98 6.49 -6.18 16.29
C LYS A 98 5.19 -6.46 17.03
N ASN A 99 4.04 -6.35 16.36
CA ASN A 99 2.73 -6.42 16.98
C ASN A 99 2.09 -7.81 16.74
N PRO A 100 1.83 -8.61 17.78
CA PRO A 100 1.32 -9.98 17.62
C PRO A 100 -0.07 -10.03 16.97
N GLU A 101 -0.89 -8.98 17.11
CA GLU A 101 -2.21 -8.89 16.48
C GLU A 101 -2.12 -8.81 14.95
N GLN A 102 -1.15 -8.05 14.42
CA GLN A 102 -0.89 -7.93 12.98
C GLN A 102 -0.53 -9.29 12.36
N VAL A 103 0.32 -10.04 13.06
CA VAL A 103 0.71 -11.39 12.67
C VAL A 103 -0.51 -12.31 12.69
N SER A 104 -1.35 -12.22 13.73
CA SER A 104 -2.53 -13.07 13.87
C SER A 104 -3.60 -12.83 12.80
N ILE A 105 -3.84 -11.57 12.39
CA ILE A 105 -4.78 -11.22 11.31
C ILE A 105 -4.26 -11.71 9.95
N THR A 106 -2.95 -11.58 9.73
CA THR A 106 -2.29 -12.01 8.48
C THR A 106 -2.33 -13.53 8.27
N VAL A 107 -2.33 -14.30 9.36
CA VAL A 107 -2.29 -15.77 9.35
C VAL A 107 -3.70 -16.38 9.43
N LYS A 108 -4.74 -15.55 9.61
CA LYS A 108 -6.15 -15.96 9.63
C LYS A 108 -6.73 -16.12 8.22
#